data_AF-A0A1X7IF58-F1
#
_entry.id   AF-A0A1X7IF58-F1
#
_cell.length_a   1.000
_cell.length_b   1.000
_cell.length_c   1.000
_cell.angle_alpha   90.00
_cell.angle_beta   90.00
_cell.angle_gamma   90.00
#
_symmetry.space_group_name_H-M   'P 1'
#
loop_
_entity.id
_entity.type
_entity.pdbx_description
1 polymer ?
#
loop_
_entity_poly.entity_id
_entity_poly.type
_entity_poly.pdbx_seq_one_letter_code
_entity_poly.pdbx_strand_id
1 'polypeptide(L)'
;MKKFFALSLPIIALLTACDPADSNPNDVAFDQGTLQHERHFENKIGNAKCEVYATDHSVSVNLKVTVFTDNSYVNELIEADYDNPTFYSDKIDYSGIFKSTSQFCDKMKDAAAKMDDGHYKCSDGSAQVTATLGEQDPSQTSLAVSKKITDMKQYCDDSYDHFSSTLDKLAEGTGLTDDKKPNKAEKAQLCESMKVGTSVQTRIVYSDKTLTEIVSVQDGIYSFFEIYEKIDEATFAQICENYKKQSSIKNLVCSDYIIQYDSPNQSSVSLDSYVEIMQDVACPALLDGTMTYEDLIFAK
;
A
#
# COMPACT_ATOMS: atom_id res chain seq x y z
N MET A 1 -3.03 -12.66 -62.75
CA MET A 1 -3.63 -11.32 -62.61
C MET A 1 -3.99 -11.10 -61.14
N LYS A 2 -3.73 -9.89 -60.64
CA LYS A 2 -4.00 -9.43 -59.28
C LYS A 2 -5.47 -9.65 -58.86
N LYS A 3 -5.71 -10.01 -57.59
CA LYS A 3 -6.33 -9.13 -56.58
C LYS A 3 -6.31 -9.77 -55.18
N PHE A 4 -5.86 -8.97 -54.22
CA PHE A 4 -5.88 -9.17 -52.77
C PHE A 4 -7.23 -8.71 -52.17
N PHE A 5 -7.37 -8.98 -50.85
CA PHE A 5 -8.41 -8.63 -49.85
C PHE A 5 -9.48 -9.71 -49.60
N ALA A 6 -9.91 -10.03 -48.37
CA ALA A 6 -9.41 -9.99 -46.98
C ALA A 6 -10.55 -10.56 -46.08
N LEU A 7 -10.20 -11.20 -44.95
CA LEU A 7 -11.05 -11.54 -43.76
C LEU A 7 -12.25 -12.48 -44.00
N SER A 8 -12.64 -13.41 -43.12
CA SER A 8 -12.38 -13.65 -41.69
C SER A 8 -12.71 -15.11 -41.35
N LEU A 9 -12.05 -15.65 -40.32
CA LEU A 9 -12.34 -16.95 -39.70
C LEU A 9 -13.59 -16.88 -38.80
N PRO A 10 -14.27 -18.02 -38.58
CA PRO A 10 -14.77 -18.33 -37.26
C PRO A 10 -14.24 -19.69 -36.83
N ILE A 11 -13.19 -19.69 -35.99
CA ILE A 11 -12.90 -20.83 -35.13
C ILE A 11 -13.66 -20.57 -33.83
N ILE A 12 -14.72 -21.36 -33.65
CA ILE A 12 -15.50 -21.46 -32.42
C ILE A 12 -14.55 -22.02 -31.36
N ALA A 13 -13.93 -21.13 -30.60
CA ALA A 13 -13.37 -21.49 -29.30
C ALA A 13 -14.53 -21.49 -28.32
N LEU A 14 -14.79 -22.66 -27.72
CA LEU A 14 -15.58 -22.82 -26.50
C LEU A 14 -14.92 -21.98 -25.40
N LEU A 15 -15.26 -20.70 -25.35
CA LEU A 15 -15.25 -19.94 -24.12
C LEU A 15 -16.29 -20.62 -23.24
N THR A 16 -15.84 -21.31 -22.20
CA THR A 16 -16.64 -21.44 -20.98
C THR A 16 -16.95 -20.02 -20.56
N ALA A 17 -18.12 -19.53 -20.98
CA ALA A 17 -18.69 -18.34 -20.44
C ALA A 17 -18.66 -18.50 -18.93
N CYS A 18 -17.95 -17.61 -18.24
CA CYS A 18 -18.27 -17.32 -16.85
C CYS A 18 -19.78 -17.09 -16.83
N ASP A 19 -20.47 -17.88 -16.02
CA ASP A 19 -21.88 -17.73 -15.77
C ASP A 19 -22.16 -16.23 -15.49
N PRO A 20 -23.13 -15.59 -16.14
CA PRO A 20 -23.49 -14.19 -15.83
C PRO A 20 -24.11 -14.02 -14.44
N ALA A 21 -23.98 -15.01 -13.55
CA ALA A 21 -24.54 -15.05 -12.21
C ALA A 21 -23.58 -14.55 -11.11
N ASP A 22 -22.33 -14.21 -11.44
CA ASP A 22 -21.34 -13.69 -10.47
C ASP A 22 -21.02 -12.20 -10.62
N SER A 23 -21.87 -11.40 -11.28
CA SER A 23 -21.86 -9.95 -11.09
C SER A 23 -22.55 -9.62 -9.76
N ASN A 24 -21.81 -9.80 -8.66
CA ASN A 24 -22.26 -9.38 -7.33
C ASN A 24 -22.32 -7.84 -7.30
N PRO A 25 -23.33 -7.18 -6.70
CA PRO A 25 -23.50 -5.73 -6.74
C PRO A 25 -22.44 -4.90 -5.99
N ASN A 26 -21.33 -5.50 -5.55
CA ASN A 26 -20.52 -4.99 -4.43
C ASN A 26 -19.16 -4.38 -4.81
N ASP A 27 -18.91 -4.03 -6.08
CA ASP A 27 -17.84 -3.09 -6.43
C ASP A 27 -18.38 -1.65 -6.36
N VAL A 28 -18.93 -1.27 -5.20
CA VAL A 28 -19.45 0.08 -4.95
C VAL A 28 -18.27 1.02 -4.82
N ALA A 29 -18.13 1.95 -5.77
CA ALA A 29 -17.30 3.13 -5.57
C ALA A 29 -17.99 3.99 -4.50
N PHE A 30 -17.43 4.02 -3.29
CA PHE A 30 -18.00 4.73 -2.14
C PHE A 30 -17.99 6.25 -2.38
N ASP A 31 -19.13 6.91 -2.21
CA ASP A 31 -19.21 8.37 -2.19
C ASP A 31 -18.71 8.87 -0.83
N GLN A 32 -17.43 9.22 -0.76
CA GLN A 32 -16.85 9.78 0.45
C GLN A 32 -17.35 11.22 0.61
N GLY A 33 -18.39 11.39 1.43
CA GLY A 33 -18.96 12.69 1.79
C GLY A 33 -18.00 13.62 2.53
N THR A 34 -18.49 14.35 3.52
CA THR A 34 -17.65 15.29 4.28
C THR A 34 -16.83 14.56 5.35
N LEU A 35 -15.52 14.82 5.40
CA LEU A 35 -14.64 14.32 6.46
C LEU A 35 -15.07 14.84 7.84
N GLN A 36 -15.37 13.92 8.76
CA GLN A 36 -15.85 14.20 10.11
C GLN A 36 -14.79 14.01 11.19
N HIS A 37 -13.81 13.14 10.94
CA HIS A 37 -12.74 12.78 11.89
C HIS A 37 -11.59 12.12 11.15
N GLU A 38 -10.38 12.38 11.61
CA GLU A 38 -9.16 11.74 11.09
C GLU A 38 -8.18 11.51 12.23
N ARG A 39 -7.56 10.33 12.21
CA ARG A 39 -6.40 9.99 13.02
C ARG A 39 -5.32 9.44 12.11
N HIS A 40 -4.09 9.89 12.29
CA HIS A 40 -2.94 9.45 11.52
C HIS A 40 -1.74 9.21 12.44
N PHE A 41 -1.10 8.06 12.27
CA PHE A 41 0.12 7.64 12.94
C PHE A 41 1.10 7.12 11.90
N GLU A 42 2.36 7.44 12.11
CA GLU A 42 3.44 7.01 11.24
C GLU A 42 4.73 6.86 12.05
N ASN A 43 5.42 5.74 11.85
CA ASN A 43 6.75 5.48 12.37
C ASN A 43 7.57 4.70 11.31
N LYS A 44 8.81 4.32 11.65
CA LYS A 44 9.71 3.60 10.73
C LYS A 44 9.23 2.22 10.30
N ILE A 45 8.34 1.62 11.08
CA ILE A 45 7.81 0.28 10.82
C ILE A 45 6.55 0.34 9.97
N GLY A 46 5.83 1.46 9.98
CA GLY A 46 4.55 1.52 9.30
C GLY A 46 3.76 2.79 9.53
N ASN A 47 2.59 2.81 8.93
CA ASN A 47 1.58 3.85 9.11
C ASN A 47 0.23 3.25 9.50
N ALA A 48 -0.58 4.06 10.16
CA ALA A 48 -1.98 3.77 10.45
C ALA A 48 -2.77 5.07 10.26
N LYS A 49 -3.73 5.05 9.34
CA LYS A 49 -4.63 6.17 9.06
C LYS A 49 -6.06 5.69 9.17
N CYS A 50 -6.88 6.43 9.90
CA CYS A 50 -8.30 6.17 10.00
C CYS A 50 -9.08 7.46 9.77
N GLU A 51 -10.01 7.42 8.82
CA GLU A 51 -10.83 8.56 8.41
C GLU A 51 -12.31 8.19 8.49
N VAL A 52 -13.12 9.10 9.04
CA VAL A 52 -14.58 8.97 9.11
C VAL A 52 -15.20 10.02 8.21
N TYR A 53 -16.03 9.60 7.27
CA TYR A 53 -16.80 10.48 6.38
C TYR A 53 -18.29 10.35 6.66
N ALA A 54 -19.05 11.39 6.33
CA ALA A 54 -20.50 11.33 6.38
C ALA A 54 -21.14 12.14 5.26
N THR A 55 -22.25 11.63 4.72
CA THR A 55 -23.24 12.39 3.95
C THR A 55 -24.43 12.73 4.85
N ASP A 56 -25.54 13.17 4.27
CA ASP A 56 -26.81 13.33 4.96
C ASP A 56 -27.53 11.99 5.24
N HIS A 57 -27.12 10.90 4.59
CA HIS A 57 -27.73 9.56 4.74
C HIS A 57 -26.73 8.44 5.06
N SER A 58 -25.43 8.61 4.87
CA SER A 58 -24.44 7.55 5.12
C SER A 58 -23.28 8.00 6.00
N VAL A 59 -22.62 7.02 6.63
CA VAL A 59 -21.38 7.21 7.39
C VAL A 59 -20.42 6.10 7.01
N SER A 60 -19.18 6.45 6.71
CA SER A 60 -18.13 5.49 6.35
C SER A 60 -16.83 5.68 7.10
N VAL A 61 -16.11 4.57 7.32
CA VAL A 61 -14.75 4.53 7.88
C VAL A 61 -13.81 3.97 6.83
N ASN A 62 -12.69 4.65 6.62
CA ASN A 62 -11.58 4.16 5.82
C ASN A 62 -10.36 4.04 6.73
N LEU A 63 -10.02 2.81 7.11
CA LEU A 63 -8.86 2.48 7.92
C LEU A 63 -7.80 1.82 7.02
N LYS A 64 -6.59 2.35 7.06
CA LYS A 64 -5.42 1.81 6.34
C LYS A 64 -4.26 1.68 7.30
N VAL A 65 -3.68 0.50 7.35
CA VAL A 65 -2.50 0.19 8.14
C VAL A 65 -1.51 -0.50 7.25
N THR A 66 -0.27 -0.03 7.23
CA THR A 66 0.82 -0.62 6.45
C THR A 66 2.00 -0.87 7.36
N VAL A 67 2.65 -2.01 7.21
CA VAL A 67 3.94 -2.34 7.83
C VAL A 67 4.97 -2.39 6.72
N PHE A 68 5.90 -1.45 6.72
CA PHE A 68 6.89 -1.26 5.66
C PHE A 68 7.95 -2.35 5.61
N THR A 69 8.23 -3.01 6.74
CA THR A 69 9.33 -3.98 6.83
C THR A 69 9.08 -5.26 6.04
N ASP A 70 7.82 -5.62 5.80
CA ASP A 70 7.45 -6.84 5.06
C ASP A 70 6.24 -6.65 4.13
N ASN A 71 5.83 -5.40 3.88
CA ASN A 71 4.66 -5.04 3.09
C ASN A 71 3.34 -5.64 3.60
N SER A 72 3.23 -5.94 4.91
CA SER A 72 1.95 -6.33 5.50
C SER A 72 0.99 -5.14 5.52
N TYR A 73 -0.29 -5.39 5.34
CA TYR A 73 -1.31 -4.35 5.44
C TYR A 73 -2.62 -4.83 6.05
N VAL A 74 -3.41 -3.86 6.52
CA VAL A 74 -4.84 -3.98 6.79
C VAL A 74 -5.52 -2.76 6.15
N ASN A 75 -6.46 -3.01 5.25
CA ASN A 75 -7.36 -2.00 4.70
C ASN A 75 -8.78 -2.40 5.09
N GLU A 76 -9.44 -1.57 5.88
CA GLU A 76 -10.81 -1.79 6.32
C GLU A 76 -11.70 -0.64 5.90
N LEU A 77 -12.85 -1.01 5.34
CA LEU A 77 -13.86 -0.10 4.85
C LEU A 77 -15.20 -0.49 5.43
N ILE A 78 -15.73 0.40 6.27
CA ILE A 78 -17.03 0.25 6.91
C ILE A 78 -17.96 1.30 6.34
N GLU A 79 -19.18 0.92 6.00
CA GLU A 79 -20.25 1.83 5.59
C GLU A 79 -21.55 1.44 6.29
N ALA A 80 -22.26 2.45 6.76
CA ALA A 80 -23.66 2.35 7.13
C ALA A 80 -24.43 3.41 6.35
N ASP A 81 -25.28 2.95 5.44
CA ASP A 81 -26.15 3.79 4.61
C ASP A 81 -27.59 3.68 5.11
N TYR A 82 -28.19 4.82 5.44
CA TYR A 82 -29.55 4.95 5.96
C TYR A 82 -30.54 5.43 4.90
N ASP A 83 -30.18 5.38 3.62
CA ASP A 83 -31.14 5.37 2.53
C ASP A 83 -32.03 4.11 2.57
N ASN A 84 -33.04 4.05 1.70
CA ASN A 84 -34.00 2.94 1.66
C ASN A 84 -33.72 2.01 0.46
N PRO A 85 -33.30 0.75 0.68
CA PRO A 85 -33.15 0.07 1.98
C PRO A 85 -31.86 0.44 2.71
N THR A 86 -31.90 0.42 4.05
CA THR A 86 -30.73 0.67 4.88
C THR A 86 -29.76 -0.48 4.75
N PHE A 87 -28.50 -0.14 4.58
CA PHE A 87 -27.43 -1.09 4.27
C PHE A 87 -26.25 -0.91 5.21
N TYR A 88 -25.61 -2.02 5.55
CA TYR A 88 -24.35 -2.04 6.27
C TYR A 88 -23.36 -2.92 5.51
N SER A 89 -22.12 -2.44 5.36
CA SER A 89 -21.00 -3.22 4.85
C SER A 89 -19.77 -2.97 5.72
N ASP A 90 -19.03 -4.03 6.00
CA ASP A 90 -17.68 -3.96 6.56
C ASP A 90 -16.81 -4.94 5.78
N LYS A 91 -15.77 -4.42 5.13
CA LYS A 91 -14.83 -5.19 4.32
C LYS A 91 -13.41 -4.91 4.82
N ILE A 92 -12.69 -5.98 5.15
CA ILE A 92 -11.28 -5.95 5.52
C ILE A 92 -10.49 -6.75 4.48
N ASP A 93 -9.49 -6.13 3.89
CA ASP A 93 -8.44 -6.77 3.10
C ASP A 93 -7.13 -6.71 3.90
N TYR A 94 -6.41 -7.82 4.01
CA TYR A 94 -5.22 -7.92 4.86
C TYR A 94 -4.16 -8.90 4.33
N SER A 95 -2.91 -8.63 4.68
CA SER A 95 -1.75 -9.41 4.21
C SER A 95 -0.66 -9.58 5.28
N GLY A 96 0.35 -10.40 4.98
CA GLY A 96 1.56 -10.58 5.79
C GLY A 96 1.28 -10.96 7.25
N ILE A 97 1.86 -10.25 8.23
CA ILE A 97 1.72 -10.55 9.67
C ILE A 97 0.26 -10.56 10.14
N PHE A 98 -0.62 -9.82 9.46
CA PHE A 98 -2.02 -9.76 9.80
C PHE A 98 -2.76 -11.03 9.37
N LYS A 99 -2.29 -11.76 8.35
CA LYS A 99 -2.92 -13.05 7.97
C LYS A 99 -2.80 -14.10 9.06
N SER A 100 -1.61 -14.25 9.65
CA SER A 100 -1.30 -15.30 10.62
C SER A 100 -1.92 -15.05 12.01
N THR A 101 -2.33 -13.82 12.29
CA THR A 101 -2.88 -13.38 13.58
C THR A 101 -4.34 -12.95 13.50
N SER A 102 -4.92 -12.87 12.30
CA SER A 102 -6.26 -12.32 12.10
C SER A 102 -7.37 -13.16 12.73
N GLN A 103 -8.23 -12.47 13.48
CA GLN A 103 -9.56 -12.94 13.90
C GLN A 103 -10.66 -12.28 13.06
N PHE A 104 -10.31 -11.67 11.92
CA PHE A 104 -11.22 -10.86 11.11
C PHE A 104 -12.40 -11.66 10.56
N CYS A 105 -12.17 -12.90 10.11
CA CYS A 105 -13.28 -13.75 9.65
C CYS A 105 -14.26 -14.09 10.78
N ASP A 106 -13.76 -14.40 11.98
CA ASP A 106 -14.60 -14.67 13.15
C ASP A 106 -15.38 -13.40 13.58
N LYS A 107 -14.72 -12.22 13.55
CA LYS A 107 -15.39 -10.91 13.74
C LYS A 107 -16.56 -10.74 12.77
N MET A 108 -16.36 -10.98 11.47
CA MET A 108 -17.41 -10.82 10.46
C MET A 108 -18.54 -11.83 10.61
N LYS A 109 -18.21 -13.07 10.96
CA LYS A 109 -19.20 -14.11 11.25
C LYS A 109 -20.06 -13.75 12.46
N ASP A 110 -19.43 -13.28 13.54
CA ASP A 110 -20.12 -12.85 14.75
C ASP A 110 -20.97 -11.60 14.53
N ALA A 111 -20.52 -10.68 13.66
CA ALA A 111 -21.28 -9.50 13.26
C ALA A 111 -22.53 -9.91 12.45
N ALA A 112 -22.37 -10.76 11.42
CA ALA A 112 -23.46 -11.24 10.59
C ALA A 112 -24.54 -11.95 11.42
N ALA A 113 -24.16 -12.77 12.40
CA ALA A 113 -25.10 -13.47 13.27
C ALA A 113 -25.97 -12.55 14.15
N LYS A 114 -25.56 -11.29 14.34
CA LYS A 114 -26.27 -10.28 15.15
C LYS A 114 -27.10 -9.31 14.30
N MET A 115 -26.97 -9.36 12.98
CA MET A 115 -27.66 -8.47 12.06
C MET A 115 -28.83 -9.19 11.40
N ASP A 116 -29.95 -8.49 11.26
CA ASP A 116 -31.04 -8.96 10.42
C ASP A 116 -30.54 -9.02 8.96
N ASP A 117 -30.73 -10.16 8.31
CA ASP A 117 -30.21 -10.44 6.96
C ASP A 117 -28.68 -10.23 6.82
N GLY A 118 -27.92 -10.58 7.86
CA GLY A 118 -26.46 -10.53 7.85
C GLY A 118 -25.84 -11.68 7.05
N HIS A 119 -24.99 -11.34 6.08
CA HIS A 119 -24.20 -12.28 5.26
C HIS A 119 -22.72 -12.01 5.46
N TYR A 120 -21.92 -13.06 5.63
CA TYR A 120 -20.47 -12.93 5.71
C TYR A 120 -19.77 -13.75 4.62
N LYS A 121 -18.61 -13.27 4.19
CA LYS A 121 -17.72 -13.95 3.25
C LYS A 121 -16.29 -13.86 3.79
N CYS A 122 -15.60 -14.98 3.80
CA CYS A 122 -14.18 -15.02 4.15
C CYS A 122 -13.38 -15.64 3.01
N SER A 123 -12.19 -15.09 2.78
CA SER A 123 -11.19 -15.63 1.87
C SER A 123 -9.81 -15.52 2.50
N ASP A 124 -8.79 -16.06 1.84
CA ASP A 124 -7.41 -15.92 2.31
C ASP A 124 -6.91 -14.48 2.12
N GLY A 125 -6.99 -13.68 3.18
CA GLY A 125 -6.60 -12.27 3.17
C GLY A 125 -7.75 -11.29 2.97
N SER A 126 -9.01 -11.76 3.07
CA SER A 126 -10.13 -10.83 3.22
C SER A 126 -11.28 -11.41 4.04
N ALA A 127 -11.98 -10.52 4.71
CA ALA A 127 -13.23 -10.82 5.41
C ALA A 127 -14.23 -9.71 5.13
N GLN A 128 -15.47 -10.08 4.89
CA GLN A 128 -16.54 -9.12 4.63
C GLN A 128 -17.81 -9.55 5.36
N VAL A 129 -18.57 -8.58 5.83
CA VAL A 129 -19.96 -8.72 6.23
C VAL A 129 -20.80 -7.66 5.52
N THR A 130 -22.01 -8.04 5.12
CA THR A 130 -23.03 -7.15 4.58
C THR A 130 -24.37 -7.45 5.24
N ALA A 131 -25.20 -6.44 5.48
CA ALA A 131 -26.55 -6.63 5.99
C ALA A 131 -27.52 -5.59 5.40
N THR A 132 -28.75 -6.03 5.14
CA THR A 132 -29.86 -5.14 4.80
C THR A 132 -30.71 -4.95 6.06
N LEU A 133 -30.70 -3.75 6.63
CA LEU A 133 -31.34 -3.46 7.91
C LEU A 133 -32.84 -3.10 7.79
N GLY A 134 -33.38 -3.12 6.57
CA GLY A 134 -34.79 -2.84 6.27
C GLY A 134 -35.05 -1.39 5.86
N GLU A 135 -36.31 -0.95 5.97
CA GLU A 135 -36.70 0.43 5.68
C GLU A 135 -36.49 1.31 6.93
N GLN A 136 -35.77 2.42 6.77
CA GLN A 136 -35.61 3.45 7.76
C GLN A 136 -36.66 4.54 7.55
N ASP A 137 -37.29 4.99 8.65
CA ASP A 137 -38.14 6.18 8.63
C ASP A 137 -37.27 7.41 8.25
N PRO A 138 -37.55 8.08 7.12
CA PRO A 138 -36.76 9.23 6.66
C PRO A 138 -36.68 10.37 7.68
N SER A 139 -37.67 10.48 8.58
CA SER A 139 -37.66 11.48 9.66
C SER A 139 -36.60 11.21 10.72
N GLN A 140 -36.08 9.98 10.79
CA GLN A 140 -35.08 9.53 11.76
C GLN A 140 -33.66 9.44 11.17
N THR A 141 -33.49 9.56 9.84
CA THR A 141 -32.20 9.40 9.15
C THR A 141 -31.13 10.33 9.73
N SER A 142 -31.43 11.61 9.92
CA SER A 142 -30.46 12.57 10.48
C SER A 142 -29.98 12.19 11.89
N LEU A 143 -30.86 11.65 12.73
CA LEU A 143 -30.52 11.18 14.07
C LEU A 143 -29.67 9.90 14.01
N ALA A 144 -30.01 8.97 13.12
CA ALA A 144 -29.27 7.72 12.90
C ALA A 144 -27.85 8.01 12.42
N VAL A 145 -27.69 8.88 11.41
CA VAL A 145 -26.40 9.35 10.91
C VAL A 145 -25.58 10.00 12.01
N SER A 146 -26.16 10.94 12.77
CA SER A 146 -25.45 11.63 13.87
C SER A 146 -24.93 10.67 14.95
N LYS A 147 -25.74 9.67 15.30
CA LYS A 147 -25.33 8.62 16.25
C LYS A 147 -24.20 7.77 15.65
N LYS A 148 -24.34 7.36 14.40
CA LYS A 148 -23.36 6.50 13.74
C LYS A 148 -22.02 7.18 13.51
N ILE A 149 -22.01 8.49 13.25
CA ILE A 149 -20.79 9.31 13.26
C ILE A 149 -20.06 9.16 14.60
N THR A 150 -20.77 9.25 15.74
CA THR A 150 -20.15 9.10 17.06
C THR A 150 -19.56 7.70 17.26
N ASP A 151 -20.31 6.66 16.90
CA ASP A 151 -19.86 5.27 17.01
C ASP A 151 -18.61 5.00 16.13
N MET A 152 -18.61 5.52 14.90
CA MET A 152 -17.50 5.36 13.96
C MET A 152 -16.27 6.19 14.34
N LYS A 153 -16.45 7.36 14.98
CA LYS A 153 -15.32 8.12 15.57
C LYS A 153 -14.66 7.33 16.69
N GLN A 154 -15.44 6.74 17.60
CA GLN A 154 -14.90 5.90 18.66
C GLN A 154 -14.19 4.66 18.09
N TYR A 155 -14.80 3.98 17.11
CA TYR A 155 -14.16 2.88 16.39
C TYR A 155 -12.79 3.27 15.82
N CYS A 156 -12.73 4.46 15.22
CA CYS A 156 -11.53 5.01 14.62
C CYS A 156 -10.43 5.28 15.65
N ASP A 157 -10.80 5.86 16.81
CA ASP A 157 -9.89 6.11 17.92
C ASP A 157 -9.36 4.79 18.52
N ASP A 158 -10.24 3.81 18.77
CA ASP A 158 -9.85 2.50 19.33
C ASP A 158 -8.96 1.71 18.36
N SER A 159 -9.31 1.71 17.07
CA SER A 159 -8.53 1.04 16.02
C SER A 159 -7.16 1.71 15.85
N TYR A 160 -7.14 3.04 15.83
CA TYR A 160 -5.89 3.79 15.83
C TYR A 160 -5.01 3.39 17.01
N ASP A 161 -5.53 3.42 18.25
CA ASP A 161 -4.72 3.17 19.44
C ASP A 161 -4.19 1.72 19.46
N HIS A 162 -4.98 0.77 18.94
CA HIS A 162 -4.59 -0.61 18.76
C HIS A 162 -3.45 -0.77 17.74
N PHE A 163 -3.60 -0.18 16.54
CA PHE A 163 -2.63 -0.33 15.47
C PHE A 163 -1.36 0.48 15.72
N SER A 164 -1.45 1.68 16.28
CA SER A 164 -0.27 2.45 16.70
C SER A 164 0.53 1.70 17.76
N SER A 165 -0.13 1.14 18.79
CA SER A 165 0.55 0.31 19.80
C SER A 165 1.19 -0.94 19.18
N THR A 166 0.58 -1.53 18.16
CA THR A 166 1.12 -2.68 17.45
C THR A 166 2.38 -2.29 16.66
N LEU A 167 2.33 -1.17 15.93
CA LEU A 167 3.46 -0.62 15.21
C LEU A 167 4.62 -0.24 16.15
N ASP A 168 4.32 0.33 17.32
CA ASP A 168 5.32 0.64 18.35
C ASP A 168 5.99 -0.62 18.90
N LYS A 169 5.22 -1.67 19.21
CA LYS A 169 5.78 -2.95 19.67
C LYS A 169 6.63 -3.64 18.62
N LEU A 170 6.24 -3.56 17.34
CA LEU A 170 7.04 -4.07 16.23
C LEU A 170 8.34 -3.27 16.09
N ALA A 171 8.31 -1.96 16.32
CA ALA A 171 9.49 -1.09 16.34
C ALA A 171 10.45 -1.46 17.48
N GLU A 172 9.93 -1.68 18.69
CA GLU A 172 10.72 -2.17 19.83
C GLU A 172 11.36 -3.54 19.56
N GLY A 173 10.59 -4.48 19.01
CA GLY A 173 11.06 -5.85 18.74
C GLY A 173 12.11 -5.97 17.63
N THR A 174 12.14 -5.01 16.72
CA THR A 174 13.13 -4.94 15.63
C THR A 174 14.35 -4.09 15.99
N GLY A 175 14.31 -3.37 17.13
CA GLY A 175 15.36 -2.41 17.52
C GLY A 175 15.35 -1.12 16.69
N LEU A 176 14.29 -0.88 15.92
CA LEU A 176 14.08 0.34 15.14
C LEU A 176 13.38 1.37 16.04
N THR A 177 14.14 2.10 16.85
CA THR A 177 13.61 3.12 17.78
C THR A 177 13.43 4.49 17.13
N ASP A 178 12.42 5.23 17.63
CA ASP A 178 12.02 6.59 17.21
C ASP A 178 13.02 7.71 17.54
N ASP A 179 14.26 7.36 17.90
CA ASP A 179 15.33 8.30 18.25
C ASP A 179 15.66 9.27 17.10
N LYS A 180 15.17 8.97 15.89
CA LYS A 180 15.17 9.84 14.72
C LYS A 180 13.73 10.19 14.33
N LYS A 181 13.14 11.19 15.01
CA LYS A 181 11.84 11.81 14.68
C LYS A 181 11.66 12.02 13.15
N PRO A 182 10.45 11.81 12.57
CA PRO A 182 10.12 12.02 11.14
C PRO A 182 10.26 13.46 10.60
N ASN A 183 10.87 14.38 11.35
CA ASN A 183 11.13 15.76 10.94
C ASN A 183 12.63 16.12 11.00
N LYS A 184 13.52 15.11 11.09
CA LYS A 184 14.99 15.30 11.10
C LYS A 184 15.72 14.60 9.96
N ALA A 185 15.07 13.70 9.24
CA ALA A 185 15.63 13.18 8.00
C ALA A 185 15.66 14.31 6.97
N GLU A 186 16.76 14.41 6.22
CA GLU A 186 16.76 15.32 5.08
C GLU A 186 15.72 14.82 4.08
N LYS A 187 14.80 15.69 3.67
CA LYS A 187 13.78 15.37 2.69
C LYS A 187 14.38 15.46 1.29
N ALA A 188 14.04 14.51 0.43
CA ALA A 188 14.28 14.68 -0.98
C ALA A 188 13.46 15.87 -1.50
N GLN A 189 14.07 16.70 -2.33
CA GLN A 189 13.40 17.76 -3.09
C GLN A 189 12.77 17.19 -4.36
N LEU A 190 13.27 16.06 -4.85
CA LEU A 190 12.78 15.35 -6.01
C LEU A 190 13.03 13.86 -5.83
N CYS A 191 12.04 13.03 -6.16
CA CYS A 191 12.22 11.60 -6.40
C CYS A 191 11.34 11.21 -7.58
N GLU A 192 11.97 10.76 -8.67
CA GLU A 192 11.28 10.36 -9.89
C GLU A 192 11.89 9.04 -10.36
N SER A 193 11.03 8.08 -10.69
CA SER A 193 11.44 6.84 -11.36
C SER A 193 10.67 6.69 -12.66
N MET A 194 11.37 6.42 -13.75
CA MET A 194 10.75 6.27 -15.06
C MET A 194 11.46 5.23 -15.92
N LYS A 195 10.70 4.57 -16.77
CA LYS A 195 11.24 3.65 -17.77
C LYS A 195 11.84 4.43 -18.95
N VAL A 196 13.09 4.15 -19.26
CA VAL A 196 13.82 4.69 -20.42
C VAL A 196 14.28 3.52 -21.28
N GLY A 197 13.52 3.22 -22.34
CA GLY A 197 13.78 2.08 -23.20
C GLY A 197 13.65 0.75 -22.45
N THR A 198 14.76 0.01 -22.33
CA THR A 198 14.85 -1.29 -21.63
C THR A 198 15.48 -1.16 -20.23
N SER A 199 15.54 0.06 -19.70
CA SER A 199 16.06 0.35 -18.36
C SER A 199 15.06 1.21 -17.58
N VAL A 200 15.21 1.23 -16.27
CA VAL A 200 14.56 2.19 -15.39
C VAL A 200 15.63 3.16 -14.91
N GLN A 201 15.30 4.44 -14.93
CA GLN A 201 16.11 5.49 -14.34
C GLN A 201 15.35 6.08 -13.17
N THR A 202 15.95 6.00 -11.98
CA THR A 202 15.49 6.66 -10.77
C THR A 202 16.43 7.82 -10.46
N ARG A 203 15.87 8.99 -10.18
CA ARG A 203 16.62 10.17 -9.75
C ARG A 203 16.08 10.71 -8.44
N ILE A 204 16.96 10.85 -7.45
CA ILE A 204 16.65 11.34 -6.11
C ILE A 204 17.55 12.53 -5.81
N VAL A 205 16.96 13.70 -5.58
CA VAL A 205 17.67 14.96 -5.35
C VAL A 205 17.38 15.45 -3.94
N TYR A 206 18.44 15.74 -3.19
CA TYR A 206 18.41 16.40 -1.90
C TYR A 206 18.97 17.82 -2.02
N SER A 207 18.98 18.57 -0.91
CA SER A 207 19.46 19.95 -0.93
C SER A 207 20.96 20.06 -1.26
N ASP A 208 21.72 19.05 -0.85
CA ASP A 208 23.19 19.03 -0.95
C ASP A 208 23.74 17.89 -1.83
N LYS A 209 22.97 16.83 -2.08
CA LYS A 209 23.41 15.62 -2.81
C LYS A 209 22.38 15.11 -3.82
N THR A 210 22.81 14.22 -4.71
CA THR A 210 21.94 13.57 -5.69
C THR A 210 22.38 12.14 -5.92
N LEU A 211 21.40 11.25 -6.08
CA LEU A 211 21.59 9.88 -6.52
C LEU A 211 20.81 9.69 -7.82
N THR A 212 21.49 9.16 -8.84
CA THR A 212 20.83 8.63 -10.04
C THR A 212 21.13 7.15 -10.14
N GLU A 213 20.10 6.33 -10.17
CA GLU A 213 20.20 4.90 -10.36
C GLU A 213 19.64 4.53 -11.73
N ILE A 214 20.34 3.65 -12.44
CA ILE A 214 19.89 3.04 -13.68
C ILE A 214 19.86 1.52 -13.46
N VAL A 215 18.68 0.94 -13.62
CA VAL A 215 18.45 -0.50 -13.50
C VAL A 215 18.14 -1.06 -14.88
N SER A 216 18.85 -2.11 -15.27
CA SER A 216 18.61 -2.81 -16.53
C SER A 216 18.55 -4.31 -16.29
N VAL A 217 17.78 -5.02 -17.13
CA VAL A 217 17.64 -6.47 -17.03
C VAL A 217 18.11 -7.11 -18.32
N GLN A 218 19.07 -8.02 -18.20
CA GLN A 218 19.55 -8.84 -19.31
C GLN A 218 19.69 -10.29 -18.85
N ASP A 219 19.09 -11.23 -19.59
CA ASP A 219 19.12 -12.66 -19.29
C ASP A 219 18.67 -13.00 -17.84
N GLY A 220 17.73 -12.21 -17.29
CA GLY A 220 17.21 -12.36 -15.93
C GLY A 220 18.12 -11.82 -14.82
N ILE A 221 19.25 -11.21 -15.18
CA ILE A 221 20.18 -10.54 -14.25
C ILE A 221 19.87 -9.05 -14.22
N TYR A 222 19.75 -8.49 -13.02
CA TYR A 222 19.57 -7.06 -12.82
C TYR A 222 20.94 -6.44 -12.65
N SER A 223 21.28 -5.52 -13.56
CA SER A 223 22.48 -4.70 -13.48
C SER A 223 22.08 -3.31 -13.03
N PHE A 224 22.70 -2.88 -11.93
CA PHE A 224 22.50 -1.58 -11.30
C PHE A 224 23.70 -0.69 -11.60
N PHE A 225 23.41 0.56 -11.90
CA PHE A 225 24.40 1.61 -12.11
C PHE A 225 23.97 2.87 -11.37
N GLU A 226 24.65 3.17 -10.27
CA GLU A 226 24.36 4.25 -9.36
C GLU A 226 25.42 5.35 -9.50
N ILE A 227 24.98 6.58 -9.70
CA ILE A 227 25.80 7.78 -9.80
C ILE A 227 25.49 8.67 -8.60
N TYR A 228 26.53 9.00 -7.84
CA TYR A 228 26.46 9.83 -6.65
C TYR A 228 27.08 11.20 -6.94
N GLU A 229 26.32 12.27 -6.74
CA GLU A 229 26.79 13.64 -6.93
C GLU A 229 26.85 14.39 -5.59
N LYS A 230 27.90 15.20 -5.43
CA LYS A 230 28.11 16.08 -4.26
C LYS A 230 28.18 15.34 -2.91
N ILE A 231 28.63 14.09 -2.93
CA ILE A 231 28.96 13.31 -1.75
C ILE A 231 30.48 13.38 -1.53
N ASP A 232 30.93 13.44 -0.28
CA ASP A 232 32.36 13.42 0.03
C ASP A 232 32.96 12.01 -0.17
N GLU A 233 34.27 11.96 -0.39
CA GLU A 233 34.99 10.70 -0.67
C GLU A 233 34.85 9.66 0.47
N ALA A 234 34.79 10.10 1.73
CA ALA A 234 34.69 9.19 2.87
C ALA A 234 33.31 8.53 2.93
N THR A 235 32.24 9.30 2.70
CA THR A 235 30.88 8.77 2.60
C THR A 235 30.76 7.82 1.42
N PHE A 236 31.29 8.17 0.24
CA PHE A 236 31.26 7.28 -0.93
C PHE A 236 32.01 5.96 -0.68
N ALA A 237 33.19 6.02 -0.05
CA ALA A 237 33.94 4.83 0.33
C ALA A 237 33.13 3.93 1.28
N GLN A 238 32.40 4.52 2.23
CA GLN A 238 31.54 3.79 3.16
C GLN A 238 30.38 3.07 2.44
N ILE A 239 29.76 3.71 1.44
CA ILE A 239 28.74 3.10 0.58
C ILE A 239 29.32 1.88 -0.13
N CYS A 240 30.47 2.04 -0.79
CA CYS A 240 31.13 0.94 -1.47
C CYS A 240 31.49 -0.24 -0.53
N GLU A 241 32.02 0.04 0.66
CA GLU A 241 32.34 -1.01 1.63
C GLU A 241 31.10 -1.75 2.14
N ASN A 242 29.95 -1.08 2.20
CA ASN A 242 28.70 -1.74 2.55
C ASN A 242 28.21 -2.64 1.41
N TYR A 243 28.38 -2.23 0.15
CA TYR A 243 28.15 -3.08 -1.03
C TYR A 243 29.02 -4.35 -1.03
N LYS A 244 30.30 -4.25 -0.64
CA LYS A 244 31.22 -5.41 -0.56
C LYS A 244 30.80 -6.46 0.45
N LYS A 245 30.07 -6.08 1.51
CA LYS A 245 29.65 -7.01 2.59
C LYS A 245 28.49 -7.92 2.18
N GLN A 246 27.85 -7.65 1.05
CA GLN A 246 26.63 -8.36 0.65
C GLN A 246 26.95 -9.55 -0.24
N SER A 247 26.56 -10.74 0.21
CA SER A 247 26.86 -12.00 -0.46
C SER A 247 26.10 -12.20 -1.78
N SER A 248 24.95 -11.56 -1.93
CA SER A 248 24.09 -11.61 -3.12
C SER A 248 24.69 -10.86 -4.31
N ILE A 249 25.45 -9.80 -4.05
CA ILE A 249 25.98 -8.94 -5.11
C ILE A 249 27.14 -9.61 -5.86
N LYS A 250 27.15 -9.39 -7.18
CA LYS A 250 28.21 -9.82 -8.10
C LYS A 250 28.73 -8.63 -8.89
N ASN A 251 29.95 -8.78 -9.43
CA ASN A 251 30.56 -7.81 -10.34
C ASN A 251 30.58 -6.36 -9.81
N LEU A 252 30.73 -6.19 -8.49
CA LEU A 252 30.77 -4.88 -7.86
C LEU A 252 31.99 -4.07 -8.33
N VAL A 253 31.73 -2.89 -8.86
CA VAL A 253 32.73 -1.88 -9.22
C VAL A 253 32.35 -0.59 -8.52
N CYS A 254 33.31 0.02 -7.82
CA CYS A 254 33.17 1.37 -7.27
C CYS A 254 34.29 2.24 -7.83
N SER A 255 33.96 3.30 -8.56
CA SER A 255 34.95 4.25 -9.10
C SER A 255 34.30 5.61 -9.28
N ASP A 256 35.02 6.70 -8.99
CA ASP A 256 34.62 8.06 -9.34
C ASP A 256 33.16 8.42 -9.00
N TYR A 257 32.73 8.08 -7.79
CA TYR A 257 31.35 8.28 -7.31
C TYR A 257 30.27 7.47 -8.05
N ILE A 258 30.69 6.40 -8.72
CA ILE A 258 29.82 5.47 -9.44
C ILE A 258 29.94 4.08 -8.80
N ILE A 259 28.80 3.45 -8.54
CA ILE A 259 28.73 2.04 -8.13
C ILE A 259 27.99 1.26 -9.21
N GLN A 260 28.61 0.19 -9.69
CA GLN A 260 27.98 -0.74 -10.62
C GLN A 260 28.00 -2.14 -10.01
N TYR A 261 26.89 -2.86 -10.11
CA TYR A 261 26.81 -4.23 -9.62
C TYR A 261 25.67 -5.02 -10.25
N ASP A 262 25.76 -6.34 -10.13
CA ASP A 262 24.71 -7.27 -10.53
C ASP A 262 24.05 -7.92 -9.31
N SER A 263 22.72 -8.05 -9.34
CA SER A 263 21.93 -8.74 -8.33
C SER A 263 21.18 -9.94 -8.95
N PRO A 264 21.49 -11.18 -8.55
CA PRO A 264 20.94 -12.40 -9.15
C PRO A 264 19.52 -12.77 -8.66
N ASN A 265 18.95 -12.05 -7.69
CA ASN A 265 17.77 -12.48 -6.92
C ASN A 265 16.54 -11.55 -7.03
N GLN A 266 16.34 -10.90 -8.18
CA GLN A 266 15.16 -10.07 -8.45
C GLN A 266 14.22 -10.71 -9.50
N SER A 267 14.35 -12.01 -9.77
CA SER A 267 13.70 -12.74 -10.88
C SER A 267 12.16 -12.76 -10.88
N SER A 268 11.51 -12.10 -9.93
CA SER A 268 10.04 -11.95 -9.86
C SER A 268 9.53 -10.51 -10.02
N VAL A 269 10.39 -9.49 -10.01
CA VAL A 269 9.97 -8.07 -10.03
C VAL A 269 10.26 -7.47 -11.40
N SER A 270 9.26 -7.35 -12.27
CA SER A 270 9.47 -6.70 -13.58
C SER A 270 10.00 -5.27 -13.45
N LEU A 271 10.67 -4.74 -14.47
CA LEU A 271 11.09 -3.32 -14.47
C LEU A 271 9.89 -2.36 -14.32
N ASP A 272 8.71 -2.74 -14.81
CA ASP A 272 7.50 -1.94 -14.62
C ASP A 272 7.06 -1.96 -13.15
N SER A 273 7.09 -3.13 -12.51
CA SER A 273 6.84 -3.28 -11.06
C SER A 273 7.87 -2.54 -10.22
N TYR A 274 9.13 -2.45 -10.67
CA TYR A 274 10.15 -1.64 -10.01
C TYR A 274 9.78 -0.15 -10.02
N VAL A 275 9.33 0.37 -11.17
CA VAL A 275 8.86 1.75 -11.29
C VAL A 275 7.66 1.99 -10.36
N GLU A 276 6.68 1.08 -10.35
CA GLU A 276 5.51 1.16 -9.46
C GLU A 276 5.94 1.21 -7.98
N ILE A 277 6.83 0.31 -7.53
CA ILE A 277 7.35 0.32 -6.15
C ILE A 277 8.05 1.65 -5.84
N MET A 278 8.87 2.16 -6.76
CA MET A 278 9.56 3.43 -6.56
C MET A 278 8.58 4.60 -6.49
N GLN A 279 7.56 4.63 -7.34
CA GLN A 279 6.58 5.73 -7.41
C GLN A 279 5.58 5.70 -6.25
N ASP A 280 5.14 4.51 -5.84
CA ASP A 280 4.05 4.35 -4.86
C ASP A 280 4.55 4.19 -3.43
N VAL A 281 5.83 3.78 -3.23
CA VAL A 281 6.38 3.49 -1.90
C VAL A 281 7.62 4.33 -1.60
N ALA A 282 8.71 4.14 -2.36
CA ALA A 282 10.00 4.72 -1.99
C ALA A 282 10.04 6.25 -2.16
N CYS A 283 9.58 6.77 -3.31
CA CYS A 283 9.62 8.21 -3.58
C CYS A 283 8.75 9.03 -2.64
N PRO A 284 7.48 8.66 -2.35
CA PRO A 284 6.68 9.34 -1.34
C PRO A 284 7.41 9.41 0.01
N ALA A 285 7.96 8.28 0.46
CA ALA A 285 8.66 8.18 1.74
C ALA A 285 9.95 9.03 1.83
N LEU A 286 10.67 9.19 0.71
CA LEU A 286 11.85 10.05 0.64
C LEU A 286 11.46 11.54 0.61
N LEU A 287 10.35 11.88 -0.05
CA LEU A 287 9.85 13.25 -0.19
C LEU A 287 9.23 13.78 1.12
N ASP A 288 8.52 12.94 1.85
CA ASP A 288 7.95 13.31 3.16
C ASP A 288 8.95 13.19 4.31
N GLY A 289 10.06 12.46 4.12
CA GLY A 289 11.16 12.30 5.08
C GLY A 289 10.98 11.13 6.05
N THR A 290 10.10 10.19 5.73
CA THR A 290 9.88 8.95 6.49
C THR A 290 10.95 7.90 6.20
N MET A 291 11.56 7.95 5.01
CA MET A 291 12.75 7.19 4.62
C MET A 291 13.97 8.12 4.52
N THR A 292 15.10 7.72 5.13
CA THR A 292 16.36 8.49 4.99
C THR A 292 17.11 8.11 3.72
N TYR A 293 17.98 9.01 3.26
CA TYR A 293 18.94 8.71 2.20
C TYR A 293 19.78 7.47 2.54
N GLU A 294 20.23 7.39 3.80
CA GLU A 294 20.97 6.28 4.38
C GLU A 294 20.17 4.97 4.37
N ASP A 295 18.86 5.02 4.60
CA ASP A 295 18.01 3.84 4.49
C ASP A 295 18.01 3.32 3.05
N LEU A 296 18.00 4.18 2.03
CA LEU A 296 18.07 3.71 0.64
C LEU A 296 19.43 3.06 0.30
N ILE A 297 20.55 3.68 0.70
CA ILE A 297 21.90 3.26 0.29
C ILE A 297 22.54 2.21 1.22
N PHE A 298 22.02 2.09 2.45
CA PHE A 298 22.53 1.18 3.47
C PHE A 298 21.49 0.15 3.97
N ALA A 299 20.21 0.21 3.57
CA ALA A 299 19.26 -0.87 3.88
C ALA A 299 19.68 -2.15 3.15
N LYS A 300 20.24 -3.05 3.95
CA LYS A 300 20.65 -4.40 3.61
C LYS A 300 20.51 -5.27 4.85
#